data_AF-A0AAV8XBE8-F1
#
_entry.id   AF-A0AAV8XBE8-F1
#
_cell.length_a   1.000
_cell.length_b   1.000
_cell.length_c   1.000
_cell.angle_alpha   90.00
_cell.angle_beta   90.00
_cell.angle_gamma   90.00
#
_symmetry.space_group_name_H-M   'P 1'
#
loop_
_entity.id
_entity.type
_entity.pdbx_description
1 polymer ?
#
loop_
_entity_poly.entity_id
_entity_poly.type
_entity_poly.pdbx_seq_one_letter_code
_entity_poly.pdbx_strand_id
1 'polypeptide(L)'
;MYVLKNIILHSYTGFCPQYKYRLGDTYGTTTHKVLLDPTVHHAEKIVLSDRTVDDYQACRPPPRDIDIVNDRHGDTIYKHPMVPGYEGFVPREHGKFGQRYTVQATEALADFEKLQLADKAAQNKITKIGYLQDNKWDPKTLEDKEVKYIRTVCNRTV
;
A
#
# COMPACT_ATOMS: atom_id res chain seq x y z
N MET A 1 27.57 3.70 26.22
CA MET A 1 28.83 3.47 25.48
C MET A 1 28.71 2.11 24.80
N TYR A 2 28.24 2.05 23.56
CA TYR A 2 28.12 0.78 22.82
C TYR A 2 29.20 0.75 21.73
N VAL A 3 30.19 -0.13 21.91
CA VAL A 3 31.23 -0.39 20.93
C VAL A 3 30.78 -1.57 20.07
N LEU A 4 30.24 -1.27 18.90
CA LEU A 4 30.08 -2.24 17.81
C LEU A 4 30.66 -1.62 16.53
N LYS A 5 31.99 -1.50 16.51
CA LYS A 5 32.78 -1.01 15.37
C LYS A 5 33.39 -2.16 14.56
N ASN A 6 32.57 -3.08 14.06
CA ASN A 6 32.99 -4.06 13.05
C ASN A 6 31.82 -4.31 12.11
N ILE A 7 31.88 -3.67 10.92
CA ILE A 7 30.80 -3.67 9.92
C ILE A 7 30.71 -4.99 9.14
N ILE A 8 31.77 -5.82 9.18
CA ILE A 8 31.74 -7.17 8.60
C ILE A 8 31.54 -8.20 9.71
N LEU A 9 30.46 -8.99 9.62
CA LEU A 9 30.18 -10.11 10.51
C LEU A 9 31.34 -11.12 10.47
N HIS A 10 31.72 -11.67 11.63
CA HIS A 10 32.80 -12.67 11.77
C HIS A 10 32.59 -13.94 10.90
N SER A 11 31.41 -14.14 10.32
CA SER A 11 31.06 -15.28 9.45
C SER A 11 31.01 -14.93 7.96
N TYR A 12 31.40 -13.72 7.55
CA TYR A 12 31.50 -13.38 6.13
C TYR A 12 32.73 -14.06 5.52
N THR A 13 32.50 -15.14 4.76
CA THR A 13 33.54 -15.88 4.04
C THR A 13 33.78 -15.36 2.61
N GLY A 14 33.24 -14.18 2.28
CA GLY A 14 33.35 -13.57 0.96
C GLY A 14 34.69 -12.87 0.71
N PHE A 15 34.89 -12.40 -0.52
CA PHE A 15 36.11 -11.72 -0.94
C PHE A 15 36.17 -10.28 -0.39
N CYS A 16 37.24 -9.95 0.33
CA CYS A 16 37.54 -8.58 0.77
C CYS A 16 38.69 -8.00 -0.07
N PRO A 17 38.46 -6.94 -0.86
CA PRO A 17 39.50 -6.32 -1.67
C PRO A 17 40.62 -5.78 -0.77
N GLN A 18 41.86 -5.86 -1.25
CA GLN A 18 43.07 -5.37 -0.58
C GLN A 18 43.41 -5.98 0.80
N TYR A 19 42.61 -6.90 1.34
CA TYR A 19 42.86 -7.57 2.62
C TYR A 19 44.22 -8.25 2.68
N LYS A 20 44.61 -8.95 1.60
CA LYS A 20 45.88 -9.69 1.52
C LYS A 20 47.13 -8.80 1.62
N TYR A 21 47.00 -7.51 1.32
CA TYR A 21 48.10 -6.55 1.33
C TYR A 21 48.18 -5.72 2.62
N ARG A 22 47.20 -5.88 3.53
CA ARG A 22 47.12 -5.17 4.81
C ARG A 22 47.35 -6.16 5.96
N LEU A 23 48.59 -6.21 6.43
CA LEU A 23 49.04 -7.10 7.50
C LEU A 23 49.16 -6.35 8.83
N GLY A 24 48.92 -7.03 9.95
CA GLY A 24 49.14 -6.50 11.31
C GLY A 24 47.89 -6.07 12.07
N ASP A 25 46.73 -6.04 11.43
CA ASP A 25 45.43 -5.76 12.06
C ASP A 25 44.56 -7.03 12.13
N THR A 26 43.58 -7.05 13.05
CA THR A 26 42.56 -8.10 13.08
C THR A 26 41.63 -7.98 11.86
N TYR A 27 41.05 -9.11 11.43
CA TYR A 27 40.14 -9.17 10.28
C TYR A 27 39.04 -8.08 10.33
N GLY A 28 38.37 -7.89 11.47
CA GLY A 28 37.35 -6.87 11.65
C GLY A 28 37.87 -5.44 11.47
N THR A 29 39.08 -5.16 11.95
CA THR A 29 39.73 -3.84 11.82
C THR A 29 40.16 -3.58 10.37
N THR A 30 40.79 -4.57 9.72
CA THR A 30 41.26 -4.45 8.34
C THR A 30 40.09 -4.25 7.38
N THR A 31 39.05 -5.06 7.51
CA THR A 31 37.84 -4.96 6.67
C THR A 31 37.11 -3.64 6.86
N HIS A 32 36.98 -3.15 8.10
CA HIS A 32 36.41 -1.83 8.37
C HIS A 32 37.21 -0.70 7.72
N LYS A 33 38.55 -0.74 7.81
CA LYS A 33 39.41 0.26 7.15
C LYS A 33 39.27 0.22 5.63
N VAL A 34 39.18 -0.97 5.04
CA VAL A 34 38.96 -1.16 3.59
C VAL A 34 37.63 -0.60 3.13
N LEU A 35 36.57 -0.75 3.92
CA LEU A 35 35.21 -0.24 3.60
C LEU A 35 35.05 1.28 3.72
N LEU A 36 35.97 1.97 4.39
CA LEU A 36 35.94 3.43 4.54
C LEU A 36 36.95 4.14 3.63
N ASP A 37 37.79 3.37 2.94
CA ASP A 37 38.91 3.91 2.20
C ASP A 37 38.48 4.24 0.76
N PRO A 38 38.45 5.53 0.37
CA PRO A 38 38.01 5.96 -0.95
C PRO A 38 38.95 5.53 -2.09
N THR A 39 40.17 5.08 -1.75
CA THR A 39 41.14 4.59 -2.73
C THR A 39 40.92 3.13 -3.13
N VAL A 40 40.09 2.40 -2.37
CA VAL A 40 39.72 1.03 -2.68
C VAL A 40 38.45 1.04 -3.52
N HIS A 41 38.42 0.28 -4.61
CA HIS A 41 37.17 0.04 -5.33
C HIS A 41 36.25 -0.85 -4.47
N HIS A 42 35.31 -0.22 -3.79
CA HIS A 42 34.21 -0.82 -3.05
C HIS A 42 32.90 -0.23 -3.53
N ALA A 43 31.77 -0.89 -3.24
CA ALA A 43 30.46 -0.35 -3.60
C ALA A 43 30.22 0.98 -2.87
N GLU A 44 29.71 1.99 -3.58
CA GLU A 44 29.42 3.33 -3.03
C GLU A 44 28.46 3.29 -1.83
N LYS A 45 27.58 2.28 -1.80
CA LYS A 45 26.62 2.04 -0.73
C LYS A 45 26.91 0.70 -0.07
N ILE A 46 27.24 0.70 1.23
CA ILE A 46 27.44 -0.53 1.98
C ILE A 46 26.05 -1.19 2.17
N VAL A 47 25.92 -2.46 1.80
CA VAL A 47 24.67 -3.26 1.93
C VAL A 47 24.09 -3.22 3.35
N LEU A 48 24.93 -2.96 4.35
CA LEU A 48 24.58 -2.85 5.77
C LEU A 48 24.48 -1.41 6.30
N SER A 49 24.92 -0.39 5.54
CA SER A 49 24.93 1.01 6.02
C SER A 49 23.57 1.66 6.00
N ASP A 50 22.68 1.17 5.14
CA ASP A 50 21.36 1.77 5.01
C ASP A 50 20.32 0.99 5.81
N ARG A 51 20.34 1.26 7.12
CA ARG A 51 19.16 1.08 7.97
C ARG A 51 18.44 2.41 8.18
N THR A 52 18.76 3.45 7.39
CA THR A 52 17.92 4.64 7.42
C THR A 52 16.57 4.21 6.89
N VAL A 53 15.52 4.59 7.59
CA VAL A 53 14.17 4.06 7.42
C VAL A 53 13.50 4.66 6.17
N ASP A 54 14.30 5.29 5.31
CA ASP A 54 13.89 6.45 4.52
C ASP A 54 14.01 6.21 3.00
N ASP A 55 14.89 5.30 2.53
CA ASP A 55 14.96 4.97 1.09
C ASP A 55 13.79 4.06 0.63
N TYR A 56 13.11 3.41 1.57
CA TYR A 56 11.85 2.69 1.34
C TYR A 56 10.91 2.89 2.53
N GLN A 57 10.59 4.13 2.87
CA GLN A 57 9.49 4.34 3.79
C GLN A 57 8.17 4.02 3.06
N ALA A 58 7.85 2.73 2.96
CA ALA A 58 6.51 2.26 2.66
C ALA A 58 5.64 2.66 3.85
N CYS A 59 5.22 3.94 3.89
CA CYS A 59 4.26 4.43 4.85
C CYS A 59 3.00 3.58 4.67
N ARG A 60 2.78 2.68 5.64
CA ARG A 60 1.71 1.69 5.66
C ARG A 60 0.90 1.95 6.92
N PRO A 61 -0.41 2.21 6.83
CA PRO A 61 -1.23 2.26 5.61
C PRO A 61 -0.92 3.48 4.72
N PRO A 62 -1.19 3.42 3.40
CA PRO A 62 -0.93 4.54 2.50
C PRO A 62 -1.86 5.74 2.80
N PRO A 63 -1.42 6.99 2.61
CA PRO A 63 -2.18 8.19 2.98
C PRO A 63 -3.60 8.21 2.39
N ARG A 64 -3.76 7.83 1.12
CA ARG A 64 -5.07 7.73 0.46
C ARG A 64 -6.07 6.84 1.20
N ASP A 65 -5.60 5.74 1.82
CA ASP A 65 -6.47 4.78 2.50
C ASP A 65 -6.84 5.30 3.88
N ILE A 66 -5.94 6.09 4.51
CA ILE A 66 -6.23 6.84 5.73
C ILE A 66 -7.32 7.89 5.47
N ASP A 67 -7.20 8.65 4.39
CA ASP A 67 -8.17 9.68 3.99
C ASP A 67 -9.55 9.07 3.77
N ILE A 68 -9.63 8.00 2.97
CA ILE A 68 -10.89 7.25 2.74
C ILE A 68 -11.51 6.81 4.05
N VAL A 69 -10.73 6.24 4.98
CA VAL A 69 -11.24 5.74 6.26
C VAL A 69 -11.75 6.88 7.14
N ASN A 70 -11.08 8.03 7.13
CA ASN A 70 -11.41 9.21 7.93
C ASN A 70 -12.60 10.00 7.38
N ASP A 71 -12.78 10.03 6.06
CA ASP A 71 -13.86 10.74 5.36
C ASP A 71 -15.22 10.05 5.54
N ARG A 72 -15.25 8.80 6.01
CA ARG A 72 -16.50 8.09 6.26
C ARG A 72 -17.33 8.79 7.34
N HIS A 73 -18.58 9.05 6.98
CA HIS A 73 -19.59 9.51 7.92
C HIS A 73 -20.07 8.34 8.79
N GLY A 74 -19.74 8.35 10.08
CA GLY A 74 -20.17 7.30 11.01
C GLY A 74 -19.37 7.25 12.30
N ASP A 75 -19.38 6.08 12.94
CA ASP A 75 -18.77 5.83 14.24
C ASP A 75 -17.27 6.14 14.26
N THR A 76 -16.83 6.83 15.31
CA THR A 76 -15.43 7.21 15.53
C THR A 76 -14.52 6.00 15.77
N ILE A 77 -15.09 4.83 16.06
CA ILE A 77 -14.40 3.57 16.32
C ILE A 77 -13.55 3.13 15.13
N TYR A 78 -14.03 3.38 13.91
CA TYR A 78 -13.36 2.95 12.69
C TYR A 78 -12.51 4.05 12.03
N LYS A 79 -12.03 5.03 12.81
CA LYS A 79 -11.12 6.07 12.31
C LYS A 79 -9.67 5.64 12.47
N HIS A 80 -8.81 6.17 11.60
CA HIS A 80 -7.37 5.97 11.74
C HIS A 80 -6.80 6.92 12.82
N PRO A 81 -5.91 6.45 13.71
CA PRO A 81 -5.46 5.07 13.89
C PRO A 81 -6.48 4.26 14.70
N MET A 82 -6.80 3.06 14.21
CA MET A 82 -7.68 2.14 14.94
C MET A 82 -7.00 1.59 16.19
N VAL A 83 -7.77 1.44 17.27
CA VAL A 83 -7.26 0.95 18.56
C VAL A 83 -6.95 -0.56 18.47
N PRO A 84 -5.69 -0.99 18.71
CA PRO A 84 -5.38 -2.41 18.85
C PRO A 84 -6.14 -3.04 20.02
N GLY A 85 -6.64 -4.26 19.84
CA GLY A 85 -7.47 -4.93 20.85
C GLY A 85 -8.97 -4.66 20.73
N TYR A 86 -9.40 -3.98 19.66
CA TYR A 86 -10.82 -3.94 19.30
C TYR A 86 -11.30 -5.34 18.93
N GLU A 87 -12.27 -5.85 19.69
CA GLU A 87 -12.85 -7.19 19.52
C GLU A 87 -14.08 -7.21 18.59
N GLY A 88 -14.55 -6.04 18.16
CA GLY A 88 -15.68 -5.94 17.25
C GLY A 88 -15.31 -6.34 15.82
N PHE A 89 -16.34 -6.50 14.99
CA PHE A 89 -16.17 -6.90 13.60
C PHE A 89 -15.52 -5.78 12.76
N VAL A 90 -14.46 -6.12 12.01
CA VAL A 90 -13.86 -5.24 11.01
C VAL A 90 -14.10 -5.84 9.61
N PRO A 91 -14.88 -5.17 8.74
CA PRO A 91 -15.14 -5.66 7.39
C PRO A 91 -13.85 -5.92 6.61
N ARG A 92 -13.80 -7.08 5.91
CA ARG A 92 -12.68 -7.51 5.05
C ARG A 92 -11.31 -7.66 5.74
N GLU A 93 -11.27 -7.61 7.06
CA GLU A 93 -10.03 -7.80 7.82
C GLU A 93 -9.64 -9.28 7.88
N HIS A 94 -10.63 -10.18 7.98
CA HIS A 94 -10.44 -11.63 7.89
C HIS A 94 -9.74 -12.03 6.58
N GLY A 95 -8.49 -12.47 6.69
CA GLY A 95 -7.64 -12.84 5.55
C GLY A 95 -6.41 -11.94 5.36
N LYS A 96 -6.33 -10.81 6.07
CA LYS A 96 -5.14 -9.94 6.10
C LYS A 96 -4.21 -10.40 7.23
N PHE A 97 -2.97 -10.78 6.92
CA PHE A 97 -1.99 -11.27 7.90
C PHE A 97 -0.60 -10.62 7.71
N GLY A 98 0.29 -10.78 8.69
CA GLY A 98 1.69 -10.33 8.60
C GLY A 98 1.92 -8.82 8.72
N GLN A 99 0.93 -8.05 9.20
CA GLN A 99 1.03 -6.60 9.40
C GLN A 99 0.46 -6.23 10.78
N ARG A 100 0.69 -4.98 11.22
CA ARG A 100 0.08 -4.47 12.46
C ARG A 100 -1.43 -4.40 12.30
N TYR A 101 -2.16 -4.70 13.37
CA TYR A 101 -3.63 -4.60 13.40
C TYR A 101 -4.13 -3.26 12.84
N THR A 102 -3.55 -2.14 13.28
CA THR A 102 -3.95 -0.80 12.84
C THR A 102 -3.86 -0.64 11.33
N VAL A 103 -2.81 -1.17 10.71
CA VAL A 103 -2.57 -1.14 9.26
C VAL A 103 -3.60 -2.02 8.56
N GLN A 104 -3.75 -3.27 9.00
CA GLN A 104 -4.68 -4.22 8.39
C GLN A 104 -6.12 -3.74 8.42
N ALA A 105 -6.56 -3.23 9.58
CA ALA A 105 -7.91 -2.74 9.77
C ALA A 105 -8.19 -1.53 8.88
N THR A 106 -7.25 -0.58 8.78
CA THR A 106 -7.40 0.59 7.90
C THR A 106 -7.43 0.22 6.41
N GLU A 107 -6.54 -0.67 5.97
CA GLU A 107 -6.55 -1.14 4.57
C GLU A 107 -7.83 -1.91 4.25
N ALA A 108 -8.30 -2.77 5.17
CA ALA A 108 -9.53 -3.52 5.02
C ALA A 108 -10.77 -2.63 4.93
N LEU A 109 -10.83 -1.57 5.75
CA LEU A 109 -11.92 -0.60 5.72
C LEU A 109 -11.90 0.27 4.46
N ALA A 110 -10.73 0.74 4.03
CA ALA A 110 -10.58 1.48 2.77
C ALA A 110 -10.99 0.62 1.57
N ASP A 111 -10.60 -0.65 1.59
CA ASP A 111 -10.99 -1.66 0.61
C ASP A 111 -12.51 -1.90 0.62
N PHE A 112 -13.16 -1.89 1.77
CA PHE A 112 -14.61 -2.05 1.91
C PHE A 112 -15.36 -0.84 1.35
N GLU A 113 -14.93 0.39 1.66
CA GLU A 113 -15.56 1.63 1.18
C GLU A 113 -15.54 1.70 -0.34
N LYS A 114 -14.40 1.37 -0.96
CA LYS A 114 -14.26 1.33 -2.43
C LYS A 114 -15.26 0.37 -3.07
N LEU A 115 -15.51 -0.78 -2.44
CA LEU A 115 -16.52 -1.73 -2.93
C LEU A 115 -17.93 -1.17 -2.80
N GLN A 116 -18.27 -0.59 -1.64
CA GLN A 116 -19.60 0.02 -1.45
C GLN A 116 -19.89 1.12 -2.47
N LEU A 117 -18.90 1.96 -2.78
CA LEU A 117 -19.02 2.99 -3.80
C LEU A 117 -19.20 2.40 -5.21
N ALA A 118 -18.45 1.34 -5.55
CA ALA A 118 -18.59 0.65 -6.82
C ALA A 118 -19.97 -0.01 -6.97
N ASP A 119 -20.44 -0.70 -5.94
CA ASP A 119 -21.75 -1.35 -5.91
C ASP A 119 -22.88 -0.32 -6.01
N LYS A 120 -22.78 0.79 -5.26
CA LYS A 120 -23.73 1.90 -5.34
C LYS A 120 -23.74 2.53 -6.73
N ALA A 121 -22.58 2.72 -7.35
CA ALA A 121 -22.50 3.22 -8.72
C ALA A 121 -23.14 2.27 -9.73
N ALA A 122 -22.95 0.95 -9.56
CA ALA A 122 -23.59 -0.06 -10.41
C ALA A 122 -25.11 -0.07 -10.24
N GLN A 123 -25.61 -0.03 -9.00
CA GLN A 123 -27.05 0.06 -8.70
C GLN A 123 -27.66 1.33 -9.31
N ASN A 124 -27.02 2.48 -9.11
CA ASN A 124 -27.48 3.76 -9.68
C ASN A 124 -27.59 3.71 -11.21
N LYS A 125 -26.64 3.05 -11.89
CA LYS A 125 -26.70 2.85 -13.35
C LYS A 125 -27.91 2.00 -13.76
N ILE A 126 -28.15 0.88 -13.08
CA ILE A 126 -29.29 0.00 -13.36
C ILE A 126 -30.60 0.76 -13.14
N THR A 127 -30.74 1.43 -11.99
CA THR A 127 -31.92 2.24 -11.66
C THR A 127 -32.16 3.34 -12.69
N LYS A 128 -31.09 4.03 -13.13
CA LYS A 128 -31.17 5.04 -14.19
C LYS A 128 -31.68 4.44 -15.51
N ILE A 129 -31.13 3.31 -15.93
CA ILE A 129 -31.55 2.61 -17.16
C ILE A 129 -33.04 2.21 -17.07
N GLY A 130 -33.47 1.67 -15.93
CA GLY A 130 -34.87 1.33 -15.69
C GLY A 130 -35.80 2.56 -15.84
N TYR A 131 -35.44 3.69 -15.24
CA TYR A 131 -36.24 4.92 -15.38
C TYR A 131 -36.27 5.46 -16.82
N LEU A 132 -35.16 5.35 -17.57
CA LEU A 132 -35.10 5.73 -18.98
C LEU A 132 -36.01 4.84 -19.85
N GLN A 133 -36.04 3.54 -19.58
CA GLN A 133 -36.92 2.58 -20.28
C GLN A 133 -38.40 2.81 -19.95
N ASP A 134 -38.70 3.21 -18.71
CA ASP A 134 -40.06 3.50 -18.23
C ASP A 134 -40.60 4.87 -18.66
N ASN A 135 -39.84 5.68 -19.39
CA ASN A 135 -40.14 7.08 -19.71
C ASN A 135 -40.37 7.98 -18.47
N LYS A 136 -39.89 7.57 -17.29
CA LYS A 136 -39.98 8.35 -16.04
C LYS A 136 -38.82 9.32 -15.85
N TRP A 137 -37.85 9.32 -16.77
CA TRP A 137 -36.65 10.14 -16.73
C TRP A 137 -36.32 10.73 -18.11
N ASP A 138 -35.96 12.01 -18.13
CA ASP A 138 -35.58 12.70 -19.36
C ASP A 138 -34.09 12.48 -19.70
N PRO A 139 -33.79 11.94 -20.90
CA PRO A 139 -32.42 11.64 -21.29
C PRO A 139 -31.64 12.93 -21.59
N LYS A 140 -30.58 13.17 -20.81
CA LYS A 140 -29.71 14.35 -20.96
C LYS A 140 -28.54 14.07 -21.90
N THR A 141 -27.96 12.88 -21.83
CA THR A 141 -26.80 12.46 -22.63
C THR A 141 -27.24 11.73 -23.91
N LEU A 142 -26.38 11.69 -24.93
CA LEU A 142 -26.62 10.91 -26.16
C LEU A 142 -26.87 9.43 -25.86
N GLU A 143 -26.04 8.81 -25.00
CA GLU A 143 -26.21 7.43 -24.54
C GLU A 143 -27.61 7.18 -23.92
N ASP A 144 -28.08 8.12 -23.10
CA ASP A 144 -29.41 8.01 -22.48
C ASP A 144 -30.53 8.05 -23.53
N LYS A 145 -30.35 8.84 -24.59
CA LYS A 145 -31.31 8.93 -25.71
C LYS A 145 -31.33 7.62 -26.51
N GLU A 146 -30.17 7.00 -26.72
CA GLU A 146 -30.05 5.70 -27.40
C GLU A 146 -30.80 4.61 -26.64
N VAL A 147 -30.61 4.51 -25.31
CA VAL A 147 -31.32 3.53 -24.47
C VAL A 147 -32.85 3.71 -24.55
N LYS A 148 -33.33 4.96 -24.52
CA LYS A 148 -34.76 5.27 -24.69
C LYS A 148 -35.28 4.91 -26.08
N TYR A 149 -34.49 5.20 -27.11
CA TYR A 149 -34.84 4.90 -28.51
C TYR A 149 -34.98 3.40 -28.74
N ILE A 150 -34.01 2.59 -28.27
CA ILE A 150 -34.04 1.11 -28.39
C ILE A 150 -35.33 0.53 -27.83
N ARG A 151 -35.78 0.99 -26.66
CA ARG A 151 -37.05 0.55 -26.06
C ARG A 151 -38.26 0.88 -26.95
N THR A 152 -38.28 2.09 -27.51
CA THR A 152 -39.37 2.57 -28.37
C THR A 152 -39.45 1.80 -29.68
N VAL A 153 -38.31 1.45 -30.27
CA VAL A 153 -38.25 0.62 -31.48
C VAL A 153 -38.74 -0.80 -31.17
N CYS A 154 -38.25 -1.40 -30.08
CA CYS A 154 -38.65 -2.75 -29.67
C CYS A 154 -40.16 -2.88 -29.37
N ASN A 155 -40.79 -1.84 -28.81
CA ASN A 155 -42.25 -1.81 -28.61
C ASN A 155 -43.07 -1.62 -29.91
N ARG A 156 -42.46 -1.13 -30.98
CA ARG A 156 -43.13 -0.89 -32.28
C ARG A 156 -43.09 -2.10 -33.20
N THR A 157 -42.22 -3.07 -32.92
CA THR A 157 -41.98 -4.27 -33.73
C THR A 157 -42.77 -5.50 -33.27
N VAL A 158 -43.69 -5.34 -32.31
CA VAL A 158 -44.61 -6.38 -31.80
C VAL A 158 -46.04 -5.91 -32.05
#